data_AF-A0A0J8UB60-F1
#
_entry.id   AF-A0A0J8UB60-F1
#
_cell.length_a   1.000
_cell.length_b   1.000
_cell.length_c   1.000
_cell.angle_alpha   90.00
_cell.angle_beta   90.00
_cell.angle_gamma   90.00
#
_symmetry.space_group_name_H-M   'P 1'
#
loop_
_entity.id
_entity.type
_entity.pdbx_description
1 polymer ?
#
loop_
_entity_poly.entity_id
_entity_poly.type
_entity_poly.pdbx_seq_one_letter_code
_entity_poly.pdbx_strand_id
1 'polypeptide(L)' 'MSTLHSFQARYPGACPDCGGPIRLGDDVHYDDQNQVTHDVCPYPSGALDDEGTPCRDCFTIHAGECL' A
#
# COMPACT_ATOMS: atom_id res chain seq x y z
N MET A 1 -12.15 8.06 -12.14
CA MET A 1 -11.75 6.72 -11.69
C MET A 1 -10.56 6.30 -12.54
N SER A 2 -9.35 6.57 -12.07
CA SER A 2 -8.15 6.13 -12.77
C SER A 2 -8.08 4.62 -12.66
N THR A 3 -8.34 3.93 -13.76
CA THR A 3 -8.11 2.49 -13.90
C THR A 3 -6.60 2.25 -13.86
N LEU A 4 -6.08 2.02 -12.66
CA LEU A 4 -4.73 1.56 -12.43
C LEU A 4 -4.60 0.21 -13.15
N HIS A 5 -3.74 0.15 -14.16
CA HIS A 5 -3.47 -1.08 -14.88
C HIS A 5 -2.50 -1.91 -14.03
N SER A 6 -2.96 -3.04 -13.54
CA SER A 6 -2.10 -4.00 -12.85
C SER A 6 -1.23 -4.79 -13.84
N PHE A 7 -0.06 -5.19 -13.36
CA PHE A 7 0.93 -5.95 -14.12
C PHE A 7 1.75 -6.84 -13.17
N GLN A 8 2.39 -7.88 -13.72
CA GLN A 8 3.23 -8.76 -12.92
C GLN A 8 4.62 -8.16 -12.67
N ALA A 9 5.03 -8.17 -11.41
CA ALA A 9 6.34 -7.71 -10.96
C ALA A 9 7.45 -8.53 -11.62
N ARG A 10 8.36 -7.83 -12.32
CA ARG A 10 9.52 -8.45 -12.98
C ARG A 10 10.76 -8.48 -12.11
N TYR A 11 10.75 -7.73 -11.00
CA TYR A 11 11.86 -7.61 -10.08
C TYR A 11 11.32 -7.65 -8.66
N PRO A 12 12.05 -8.27 -7.71
CA PRO A 12 11.72 -8.17 -6.29
C PRO A 12 11.75 -6.72 -5.81
N GLY A 13 10.89 -6.38 -4.87
CA GLY A 13 10.80 -5.05 -4.27
C GLY A 13 10.19 -5.09 -2.88
N ALA A 14 9.82 -3.92 -2.37
CA ALA A 14 9.06 -3.78 -1.14
C ALA A 14 7.85 -2.91 -1.41
N CYS A 15 6.69 -3.35 -0.96
CA CYS A 15 5.47 -2.57 -1.08
C CYS A 15 5.50 -1.45 -0.03
N PRO A 16 5.40 -0.17 -0.43
CA PRO A 16 5.46 0.95 0.51
C PRO A 16 4.27 0.97 1.47
N ASP A 17 3.10 0.44 1.06
CA ASP A 17 1.87 0.42 1.88
C ASP A 17 1.92 -0.58 3.04
N CYS A 18 2.25 -1.85 2.77
CA CYS A 18 2.28 -2.88 3.82
C CYS A 18 3.69 -3.12 4.39
N GLY A 19 4.73 -2.58 3.76
CA GLY A 19 6.13 -2.89 4.08
C GLY A 19 6.54 -4.34 3.75
N GLY A 20 5.64 -5.14 3.19
CA GLY A 20 5.87 -6.52 2.79
C GLY A 20 6.69 -6.63 1.50
N PRO A 21 7.36 -7.77 1.26
CA PRO A 21 8.13 -7.98 0.06
C PRO A 21 7.22 -8.17 -1.16
N ILE A 22 7.53 -7.49 -2.27
CA ILE A 22 6.99 -7.76 -3.60
C ILE A 22 7.88 -8.83 -4.24
N ARG A 23 7.29 -9.95 -4.66
CA ARG A 23 7.99 -11.06 -5.30
C ARG A 23 7.79 -11.01 -6.82
N LEU A 24 8.69 -11.70 -7.52
CA LEU A 24 8.58 -11.92 -8.95
C LEU A 24 7.26 -12.64 -9.27
N GLY A 25 6.47 -12.05 -10.17
CA GLY A 25 5.16 -12.57 -10.58
C GLY A 25 3.98 -12.06 -9.76
N ASP A 26 4.20 -11.32 -8.66
CA ASP A 26 3.11 -10.69 -7.92
C ASP A 26 2.42 -9.63 -8.78
N ASP A 27 1.09 -9.55 -8.69
CA ASP A 27 0.31 -8.51 -9.37
C ASP A 27 0.46 -7.18 -8.62
N VAL A 28 0.95 -6.18 -9.33
CA VAL A 28 1.30 -4.86 -8.81
C VAL A 28 0.78 -3.76 -9.71
N HIS A 29 0.68 -2.54 -9.19
CA HIS A 29 0.42 -1.34 -9.99
C HIS A 29 1.34 -0.20 -9.57
N TYR A 30 1.33 0.88 -10.35
CA TYR A 30 1.98 2.13 -9.96
C TYR A 30 0.98 3.03 -9.24
N ASP A 31 1.32 3.51 -8.05
CA ASP A 31 0.53 4.52 -7.35
C ASP A 31 0.67 5.92 -7.98
N ASP A 32 0.02 6.92 -7.39
CA ASP A 32 0.07 8.32 -7.82
C ASP A 32 1.45 8.98 -7.62
N GLN A 33 2.28 8.40 -6.76
CA GLN A 33 3.67 8.77 -6.50
C GLN A 33 4.67 7.98 -7.37
N ASN A 34 4.17 7.20 -8.33
CA ASN A 34 4.95 6.37 -9.24
C ASN A 34 5.81 5.31 -8.52
N GLN A 35 5.34 4.81 -7.36
CA GLN A 35 5.90 3.67 -6.63
C GLN A 35 5.11 2.40 -6.96
N VAL A 36 5.79 1.25 -6.83
CA VAL A 36 5.17 -0.06 -7.11
C VAL A 36 4.53 -0.59 -5.83
N THR A 37 3.22 -0.84 -5.88
CA THR A 37 2.41 -1.39 -4.77
C THR A 37 1.70 -2.67 -5.22
N HIS A 38 1.30 -3.53 -4.29
CA HIS A 38 0.48 -4.70 -4.64
C HIS A 38 -0.86 -4.24 -5.20
N ASP A 39 -1.36 -4.89 -6.26
CA ASP A 39 -2.69 -4.62 -6.83
C ASP A 39 -3.80 -4.81 -5.80
N VAL A 40 -3.67 -5.88 -5.01
CA VAL A 40 -4.47 -6.12 -3.80
C VAL A 40 -3.51 -6.19 -2.62
N CYS A 41 -3.26 -5.04 -2.00
CA CYS A 41 -2.47 -4.99 -0.79
C CYS A 41 -3.29 -5.59 0.39
N PRO A 42 -2.78 -6.58 1.14
CA PRO A 42 -3.49 -7.13 2.30
C PRO A 42 -3.56 -6.16 3.49
N TYR A 43 -2.73 -5.10 3.47
CA TYR A 43 -2.74 -4.01 4.44
C TYR A 43 -2.69 -2.70 3.66
N PRO A 44 -3.77 -2.32 2.95
CA PRO A 44 -3.79 -1.05 2.26
C PRO A 44 -3.68 0.05 3.31
N SER A 45 -2.95 1.11 2.99
CA SER A 45 -2.70 2.26 3.87
C SER A 45 -3.99 2.91 4.41
N GLY A 46 -5.14 2.66 3.76
CA GLY A 46 -6.49 3.03 4.22
C GLY A 46 -7.34 1.91 4.81
N ALA A 47 -6.77 0.82 5.32
CA ALA A 47 -7.46 -0.11 6.24
C ALA A 47 -6.90 -0.02 7.67
N LEU A 48 -6.01 0.94 7.93
CA LEU A 48 -5.50 1.26 9.27
C LEU A 48 -6.32 2.39 9.92
N ASP A 49 -7.35 2.88 9.24
CA ASP A 49 -8.44 3.69 9.79
C ASP A 49 -9.47 2.86 10.56
N ASP A 50 -9.34 1.53 10.55
CA ASP A 50 -10.04 0.64 11.48
C ASP A 50 -9.64 0.99 12.92
N GLU A 51 -10.66 1.21 13.76
CA GLU A 51 -10.58 1.60 15.17
C GLU A 51 -9.55 0.72 15.92
N GLY A 52 -8.39 1.29 16.27
CA GLY A 52 -7.34 0.61 17.04
C GLY A 52 -6.00 0.42 16.33
N THR A 53 -5.87 0.73 15.03
CA THR A 53 -4.59 0.61 14.31
C THR A 53 -3.82 1.95 14.26
N PRO A 54 -2.51 1.99 14.59
CA PRO A 54 -1.74 3.24 14.53
C PRO A 54 -1.51 3.76 13.08
N CYS A 55 -1.77 5.06 12.81
CA CYS A 55 -1.39 5.78 11.57
C CYS A 55 0.12 5.61 11.35
N ARG A 56 0.56 5.19 10.15
CA ARG A 56 1.99 4.98 9.86
C ARG A 56 2.78 6.28 9.74
N ASP A 57 2.09 7.40 9.51
CA ASP A 57 2.71 8.71 9.35
C ASP A 57 3.01 9.37 10.70
N CYS A 58 2.12 9.20 11.70
CA CYS A 58 2.23 9.87 13.01
C CYS A 58 2.37 8.89 14.20
N PHE A 59 2.24 7.58 13.98
CA PHE A 59 2.29 6.51 14.98
C PHE A 59 1.24 6.63 16.10
N THR A 60 0.13 7.33 15.86
CA THR A 60 -0.99 7.45 16.81
C THR A 60 -2.25 6.76 16.28
N ILE A 61 -3.15 6.32 17.17
CA ILE A 61 -4.44 5.74 16.80
C ILE A 61 -5.45 6.89 16.71
N HIS A 62 -5.91 7.21 15.50
CA HIS A 62 -6.94 8.22 15.27
C HIS A 62 -7.81 7.82 14.06
N ALA A 63 -9.03 8.35 14.00
CA ALA A 63 -9.97 8.11 12.90
C ALA A 63 -9.65 8.96 11.65
N GLY A 64 -8.42 8.86 11.13
CA GLY A 64 -8.00 9.54 9.89
C GLY A 64 -7.58 11.02 10.01
N GLU A 65 -7.44 11.58 11.21
CA GLU A 65 -6.93 12.95 11.41
C GLU A 65 -5.41 12.93 11.68
N CYS A 66 -4.57 12.58 10.69
CA CYS A 66 -3.12 12.83 10.83
C CYS A 66 -2.93 14.37 10.60
N LEU A 67 -2.59 15.13 11.66
CA LEU A 67 -2.31 16.60 11.63
C LEU A 67 -0.94 16.94 11.04
#